data_AF-A0A2M8KLG7-F1
#
_entry.id   AF-A0A2M8KLG7-F1
#
_cell.length_a   1.000
_cell.length_b   1.000
_cell.length_c   1.000
_cell.angle_alpha   90.00
_cell.angle_beta   90.00
_cell.angle_gamma   90.00
#
_symmetry.space_group_name_H-M   'P 1'
#
loop_
_entity.id
_entity.type
_entity.pdbx_description
1 polymer ?
#
loop_
_entity_poly.entity_id
_entity_poly.type
_entity_poly.pdbx_seq_one_letter_code
_entity_poly.pdbx_strand_id
1 'polypeptide(L)'
;MNKKIIIPLTAILIVLIAITVILPIFLRPKQSDLNQTKNQTKTTTGQSSTSETSAKKYLTNQSIKQKLPYETNDFRVEYSTDKNKVIITKKTFQADQKVDQWLEENKPGDYIVRDETQNGQDSDMAGNPEINPYLSPGAEPSATLSATPTNNSNVKLITDLLSILLDLGKNTQTIPTNQLTPTPFLSIFPINPTSGNPPNPPNGDLIYYSQCGGSFDSYSLPSGCTLCRAGCGPTTVAMITASYIDNSITPQTIVDLYKQKGYFLGCAGSRYSDAKNALESYGITTTDYLLYSLETIDQVAADFKNYINNGWTIFVLANYCDAGCGHFFWITDVSANNDTWAYDPYYGRFQSPPYNEKSRYPFPKYRVAFGVKK
;
A
#
# COMPACT_ATOMS: atom_id res chain seq x y z
N MET A 1 9.82 46.14 -16.58
CA MET A 1 9.81 44.88 -17.36
C MET A 1 8.66 44.93 -18.36
N ASN A 2 8.97 44.95 -19.66
CA ASN A 2 8.04 45.29 -20.74
C ASN A 2 7.04 44.16 -21.02
N LYS A 3 5.77 44.36 -20.66
CA LYS A 3 4.63 43.43 -20.88
C LYS A 3 4.29 43.16 -22.36
N LYS A 4 5.03 43.71 -23.32
CA LYS A 4 4.71 43.62 -24.76
C LYS A 4 5.32 42.43 -25.50
N ILE A 5 6.20 41.63 -24.86
CA ILE A 5 6.90 40.50 -25.51
C ILE A 5 6.33 39.12 -25.15
N ILE A 6 5.42 39.02 -24.17
CA ILE A 6 4.95 37.71 -23.65
C ILE A 6 3.85 37.08 -24.53
N ILE A 7 3.10 37.89 -25.29
CA ILE A 7 1.95 37.41 -26.09
C ILE A 7 2.35 36.53 -27.29
N PRO A 8 3.44 36.78 -28.06
CA PRO A 8 3.76 35.92 -29.21
C PRO A 8 4.27 34.52 -28.81
N LEU A 9 4.88 34.38 -27.64
CA LEU A 9 5.46 33.11 -27.18
C LEU A 9 4.40 32.07 -26.79
N THR A 10 3.30 32.51 -26.18
CA THR A 10 2.19 31.61 -25.81
C THR A 10 1.44 31.09 -27.02
N ALA A 11 1.26 31.90 -28.07
CA ALA A 11 0.61 31.47 -29.30
C ALA A 11 1.43 30.39 -30.05
N ILE A 12 2.76 30.53 -30.11
CA ILE A 12 3.65 29.55 -30.74
C ILE A 12 3.62 28.21 -30.00
N LEU A 13 3.59 28.24 -28.67
CA LEU A 13 3.55 27.03 -27.85
C LEU A 13 2.25 26.23 -28.05
N ILE A 14 1.11 26.92 -28.16
CA ILE A 14 -0.20 26.28 -28.41
C ILE A 14 -0.22 25.57 -29.77
N VAL A 15 0.36 26.18 -30.80
CA VAL A 15 0.44 25.57 -32.15
C VAL A 15 1.34 24.33 -32.14
N LEU A 16 2.47 24.35 -31.43
CA LEU A 16 3.36 23.19 -31.30
C LEU A 16 2.70 22.02 -30.56
N ILE A 17 1.91 22.30 -29.52
CA ILE A 17 1.15 21.26 -28.79
C ILE A 17 0.07 20.67 -29.70
N ALA A 18 -0.65 21.49 -30.47
CA ALA A 18 -1.66 21.00 -31.40
C ALA A 18 -1.07 20.06 -32.46
N ILE A 19 0.10 20.38 -33.02
CA ILE A 19 0.75 19.54 -34.05
C ILE A 19 1.22 18.21 -33.45
N THR A 20 1.81 18.23 -32.26
CA THR A 20 2.37 17.01 -31.65
C THR A 20 1.31 16.04 -31.13
N VAL A 21 0.16 16.53 -30.67
CA VAL A 21 -0.90 15.69 -30.10
C VAL A 21 -1.92 15.25 -31.15
N ILE A 22 -2.30 16.12 -32.09
CA ILE A 22 -3.41 15.84 -33.01
C ILE A 22 -2.95 15.07 -34.25
N LEU A 23 -1.75 15.37 -34.77
CA LEU A 23 -1.24 14.74 -36.00
C LEU A 23 -1.09 13.20 -35.91
N PRO A 24 -0.61 12.59 -34.80
CA PRO A 24 -0.52 11.12 -34.72
C PRO A 24 -1.87 10.42 -34.56
N ILE A 25 -2.95 11.13 -34.23
CA ILE A 25 -4.30 10.55 -34.15
C ILE A 25 -4.86 10.31 -35.57
N PHE A 26 -4.55 11.18 -36.52
CA PHE A 26 -5.02 11.06 -37.91
C PHE A 26 -4.16 10.13 -38.78
N LEU A 27 -2.94 9.80 -38.35
CA LEU A 27 -1.99 9.00 -39.14
C LEU A 27 -1.95 7.51 -38.75
N ARG A 28 -2.88 6.99 -37.93
CA ARG A 28 -2.91 5.55 -37.62
C ARG A 28 -3.57 4.76 -38.75
N PRO A 29 -2.85 3.84 -39.44
CA PRO A 29 -3.46 2.96 -40.43
C PRO A 29 -4.42 1.98 -39.75
N LYS A 30 -5.58 1.79 -40.40
CA LYS A 30 -6.66 0.91 -39.96
C LYS A 30 -6.20 -0.55 -40.06
N GLN A 31 -5.98 -1.20 -38.92
CA GLN A 31 -5.63 -2.63 -38.88
C GLN A 31 -6.85 -3.45 -39.33
N SER A 32 -6.63 -4.30 -40.33
CA SER A 32 -7.60 -5.26 -40.84
C SER A 32 -7.59 -6.56 -40.03
N ASP A 33 -8.74 -6.95 -39.51
CA ASP A 33 -8.95 -8.24 -38.83
C ASP A 33 -8.88 -9.40 -39.83
N LEU A 34 -7.99 -10.36 -39.57
CA LEU A 34 -7.92 -11.64 -40.28
C LEU A 34 -7.65 -12.79 -39.30
N ASN A 35 -8.58 -13.76 -39.36
CA ASN A 35 -8.49 -15.18 -38.98
C ASN A 35 -9.18 -15.65 -37.71
N GLN A 36 -10.40 -16.15 -37.92
CA GLN A 36 -10.95 -17.33 -37.25
C GLN A 36 -10.34 -18.62 -37.84
N THR A 37 -10.26 -19.67 -37.00
CA THR A 37 -10.92 -20.99 -37.15
C THR A 37 -10.02 -22.18 -36.72
N LYS A 38 -10.66 -23.16 -36.06
CA LYS A 38 -10.27 -24.55 -35.67
C LYS A 38 -9.71 -24.70 -34.25
N ASN A 39 -10.13 -25.64 -33.41
CA ASN A 39 -11.06 -26.79 -33.52
C ASN A 39 -11.49 -27.20 -32.09
N GLN A 40 -12.73 -27.67 -31.94
CA GLN A 40 -13.22 -28.42 -30.78
C GLN A 40 -13.02 -29.92 -31.00
N THR A 41 -12.61 -30.65 -29.97
CA THR A 41 -13.03 -32.04 -29.74
C THR A 41 -13.26 -32.28 -28.25
N LYS A 42 -14.38 -32.95 -27.96
CA LYS A 42 -15.03 -33.24 -26.67
C LYS A 42 -14.70 -34.67 -26.24
N THR A 43 -14.49 -34.93 -24.94
CA THR A 43 -14.94 -36.19 -24.30
C THR A 43 -15.09 -35.99 -22.78
N THR A 44 -16.16 -36.54 -22.23
CA THR A 44 -16.64 -36.44 -20.84
C THR A 44 -16.56 -37.81 -20.19
N THR A 45 -16.03 -37.92 -18.98
CA THR A 45 -16.42 -38.98 -18.02
C THR A 45 -16.16 -38.49 -16.59
N GLY A 46 -17.17 -38.55 -15.72
CA GLY A 46 -17.06 -38.17 -14.31
C GLY A 46 -16.93 -39.38 -13.38
N GLN A 47 -16.24 -39.21 -12.24
CA GLN A 47 -16.54 -39.86 -10.97
C GLN A 47 -15.60 -39.39 -9.84
N SER A 48 -16.18 -39.23 -8.64
CA SER A 48 -15.56 -39.36 -7.31
C SER A 48 -14.72 -38.20 -6.75
N SER A 49 -15.42 -37.16 -6.26
CA SER A 49 -14.88 -36.08 -5.43
C SER A 49 -14.59 -36.57 -4.00
N THR A 50 -13.37 -37.07 -3.77
CA THR A 50 -12.69 -37.10 -2.45
C THR A 50 -11.20 -37.45 -2.57
N SER A 51 -10.69 -37.94 -3.71
CA SER A 51 -9.25 -38.19 -3.92
C SER A 51 -8.52 -37.14 -4.77
N GLU A 52 -9.25 -36.23 -5.42
CA GLU A 52 -8.67 -35.23 -6.33
C GLU A 52 -7.81 -34.19 -5.60
N THR A 53 -8.20 -33.75 -4.41
CA THR A 53 -7.48 -32.70 -3.66
C THR A 53 -6.07 -33.18 -3.25
N SER A 54 -5.97 -34.40 -2.72
CA SER A 54 -4.69 -34.99 -2.30
C SER A 54 -3.79 -35.33 -3.48
N ALA A 55 -4.37 -35.82 -4.58
CA ALA A 55 -3.62 -36.13 -5.81
C ALA A 55 -3.10 -34.85 -6.49
N LYS A 56 -3.93 -33.80 -6.59
CA LYS A 56 -3.56 -32.51 -7.17
C LYS A 56 -2.47 -31.83 -6.35
N LYS A 57 -2.56 -31.87 -5.02
CA LYS A 57 -1.54 -31.38 -4.09
C LYS A 57 -0.21 -32.11 -4.25
N TYR A 58 -0.24 -33.43 -4.39
CA TYR A 58 0.94 -34.26 -4.60
C TYR A 58 1.61 -33.98 -5.97
N LEU A 59 0.80 -33.82 -7.02
CA LEU A 59 1.28 -33.48 -8.37
C LEU A 59 1.91 -32.09 -8.45
N THR A 60 1.32 -31.09 -7.78
CA THR A 60 1.88 -29.75 -7.68
C THR A 60 3.25 -29.77 -6.98
N ASN A 61 3.36 -30.48 -5.85
CA ASN A 61 4.62 -30.60 -5.13
C ASN A 61 5.70 -31.37 -5.94
N GLN A 62 5.32 -32.38 -6.73
CA GLN A 62 6.24 -33.08 -7.64
C GLN A 62 6.84 -32.16 -8.71
N SER A 63 6.03 -31.29 -9.31
CA SER A 63 6.51 -30.35 -10.33
C SER A 63 7.46 -29.28 -9.77
N ILE A 64 7.25 -28.88 -8.51
CA ILE A 64 8.09 -27.88 -7.83
C ILE A 64 9.40 -28.49 -7.36
N LYS A 65 9.43 -29.78 -6.94
CA LYS A 65 10.67 -30.48 -6.54
C LYS A 65 11.79 -30.37 -7.57
N GLN A 66 11.45 -30.37 -8.86
CA GLN A 66 12.44 -30.28 -9.94
C GLN A 66 13.10 -28.89 -10.05
N LYS A 67 12.50 -27.87 -9.44
CA LYS A 67 13.00 -26.48 -9.41
C LYS A 67 13.66 -26.12 -8.07
N LEU A 68 13.82 -27.09 -7.16
CA LEU A 68 14.39 -26.89 -5.83
C LEU A 68 15.75 -27.60 -5.68
N PRO A 69 16.69 -27.04 -4.90
CA PRO A 69 16.56 -25.82 -4.09
C PRO A 69 16.53 -24.55 -4.96
N TYR A 70 15.76 -23.57 -4.52
CA TYR A 70 15.72 -22.23 -5.11
C TYR A 70 16.23 -21.24 -4.07
N GLU A 71 17.17 -20.38 -4.45
CA GLU A 71 17.82 -19.51 -3.48
C GLU A 71 18.06 -18.11 -4.05
N THR A 72 17.75 -17.11 -3.24
CA THR A 72 18.02 -15.69 -3.50
C THR A 72 18.78 -15.09 -2.32
N ASN A 73 19.14 -13.81 -2.43
CA ASN A 73 19.68 -13.06 -1.30
C ASN A 73 18.67 -12.93 -0.15
N ASP A 74 17.37 -12.93 -0.45
CA ASP A 74 16.33 -12.62 0.54
C ASP A 74 15.70 -13.87 1.16
N PHE A 75 15.64 -14.99 0.45
CA PHE A 75 15.07 -16.25 0.95
C PHE A 75 15.61 -17.47 0.22
N ARG A 76 15.49 -18.63 0.85
CA ARG A 76 15.75 -19.97 0.31
C ARG A 76 14.47 -20.77 0.30
N VAL A 77 14.29 -21.62 -0.69
CA VAL A 77 13.21 -22.59 -0.78
C VAL A 77 13.81 -23.97 -0.97
N GLU A 78 13.39 -24.91 -0.16
CA GLU A 78 13.83 -26.31 -0.17
C GLU A 78 12.62 -27.24 -0.03
N TYR A 79 12.78 -28.51 -0.39
CA TYR A 79 11.75 -29.50 -0.15
C TYR A 79 12.16 -30.39 1.02
N SER A 80 11.35 -30.44 2.07
CA SER A 80 11.54 -31.41 3.15
C SER A 80 10.87 -32.73 2.76
N THR A 81 11.69 -33.76 2.52
CA THR A 81 11.21 -35.13 2.27
C THR A 81 10.42 -35.66 3.46
N ASP A 82 10.91 -35.40 4.67
CA ASP A 82 10.36 -35.94 5.91
C ASP A 82 9.00 -35.32 6.25
N LYS A 83 8.87 -34.00 6.04
CA LYS A 83 7.61 -33.29 6.24
C LYS A 83 6.69 -33.36 5.02
N ASN A 84 7.19 -33.80 3.87
CA ASN A 84 6.51 -33.77 2.57
C ASN A 84 5.97 -32.36 2.21
N LYS A 85 6.75 -31.31 2.52
CA LYS A 85 6.37 -29.90 2.36
C LYS A 85 7.51 -29.07 1.76
N VAL A 86 7.14 -27.97 1.10
CA VAL A 86 8.08 -26.91 0.72
C VAL A 86 8.45 -26.12 1.97
N ILE A 87 9.72 -25.92 2.24
CA ILE A 87 10.20 -25.08 3.33
C ILE A 87 10.76 -23.80 2.71
N ILE A 88 10.24 -22.66 3.13
CA ILE A 88 10.67 -21.33 2.71
C ILE A 88 11.36 -20.70 3.89
N THR A 89 12.64 -20.36 3.76
CA THR A 89 13.43 -19.74 4.81
C THR A 89 13.80 -18.32 4.42
N LYS A 90 13.26 -17.33 5.14
CA LYS A 90 13.56 -15.91 4.95
C LYS A 90 14.93 -15.59 5.54
N LYS A 91 15.79 -14.95 4.76
CA LYS A 91 17.13 -14.50 5.16
C LYS A 91 17.18 -13.01 5.50
N THR A 92 16.19 -12.24 5.04
CA THR A 92 16.15 -10.79 5.16
C THR A 92 14.73 -10.32 5.44
N PHE A 93 14.56 -9.11 5.97
CA PHE A 93 13.25 -8.51 6.21
C PHE A 93 12.49 -8.19 4.90
N GLN A 94 13.19 -8.07 3.77
CA GLN A 94 12.62 -7.87 2.45
C GLN A 94 12.04 -9.17 1.85
N ALA A 95 12.27 -10.32 2.51
CA ALA A 95 11.84 -11.63 2.03
C ALA A 95 10.32 -11.74 1.90
N ASP A 96 9.54 -11.09 2.75
CA ASP A 96 8.07 -11.23 2.77
C ASP A 96 7.44 -11.03 1.38
N GLN A 97 7.79 -9.93 0.70
CA GLN A 97 7.23 -9.61 -0.61
C GLN A 97 7.69 -10.60 -1.70
N LYS A 98 8.96 -11.03 -1.63
CA LYS A 98 9.55 -11.93 -2.62
C LYS A 98 9.06 -13.37 -2.43
N VAL A 99 8.79 -13.76 -1.19
CA VAL A 99 8.14 -15.02 -0.83
C VAL A 99 6.69 -15.01 -1.33
N ASP A 100 5.93 -13.95 -1.09
CA ASP A 100 4.55 -13.83 -1.59
C ASP A 100 4.50 -13.92 -3.12
N GLN A 101 5.42 -13.24 -3.83
CA GLN A 101 5.54 -13.34 -5.28
C GLN A 101 5.88 -14.78 -5.73
N TRP A 102 6.86 -15.43 -5.08
CA TRP A 102 7.26 -16.79 -5.41
C TRP A 102 6.12 -17.79 -5.19
N LEU A 103 5.34 -17.62 -4.12
CA LEU A 103 4.17 -18.42 -3.81
C LEU A 103 3.08 -18.28 -4.89
N GLU A 104 2.85 -17.07 -5.41
CA GLU A 104 1.87 -16.86 -6.48
C GLU A 104 2.32 -17.49 -7.82
N GLU A 105 3.61 -17.40 -8.14
CA GLU A 105 4.17 -17.96 -9.38
C GLU A 105 4.22 -19.49 -9.37
N ASN A 106 4.56 -20.10 -8.23
CA ASN A 106 4.82 -21.54 -8.13
C ASN A 106 3.66 -22.32 -7.53
N LYS A 107 2.75 -21.66 -6.80
CA LYS A 107 1.54 -22.22 -6.19
C LYS A 107 1.79 -23.54 -5.46
N PRO A 108 2.75 -23.63 -4.52
CA PRO A 108 3.02 -24.88 -3.81
C PRO A 108 1.78 -25.39 -3.10
N GLY A 109 1.59 -26.71 -3.07
CA GLY A 109 0.43 -27.33 -2.45
C GLY A 109 0.44 -27.19 -0.93
N ASP A 110 1.60 -27.40 -0.30
CA ASP A 110 1.85 -27.13 1.12
C ASP A 110 3.24 -26.53 1.31
N TYR A 111 3.33 -25.55 2.22
CA TYR A 111 4.61 -24.97 2.59
C TYR A 111 4.69 -24.63 4.09
N ILE A 112 5.90 -24.45 4.60
CA ILE A 112 6.24 -23.92 5.92
C ILE A 112 7.14 -22.71 5.68
N VAL A 113 6.91 -21.62 6.41
CA VAL A 113 7.75 -20.42 6.34
C VAL A 113 8.55 -20.30 7.64
N ARG A 114 9.87 -20.23 7.52
CA ARG A 114 10.85 -20.00 8.59
C ARG A 114 11.47 -18.63 8.42
N ASP A 115 11.85 -18.01 9.53
CA ASP A 115 12.54 -16.73 9.53
C ASP A 115 13.92 -16.87 10.17
N GLU A 116 14.99 -16.86 9.36
CA GLU A 116 16.38 -16.84 9.85
C GLU A 116 16.73 -15.47 10.46
N THR A 117 15.92 -14.42 10.24
CA THR A 117 16.15 -13.10 10.85
C THR A 117 15.74 -13.07 12.33
N GLN A 118 14.92 -14.04 12.78
CA GLN A 118 14.53 -14.20 14.17
C GLN A 118 15.15 -15.49 14.70
N ASN A 119 16.04 -15.40 15.69
CA ASN A 119 16.74 -16.55 16.28
C ASN A 119 15.79 -17.70 16.70
N GLY A 120 15.53 -18.65 15.79
CA GLY A 120 15.21 -20.04 16.08
C GLY A 120 13.77 -20.44 16.44
N GLN A 121 12.74 -19.60 16.26
CA GLN A 121 11.34 -20.06 16.43
C GLN A 121 10.70 -20.43 15.09
N ASP A 122 10.62 -21.75 14.83
CA ASP A 122 9.84 -22.31 13.72
C ASP A 122 8.35 -21.98 13.92
N SER A 123 7.79 -21.08 13.09
CA SER A 123 6.35 -20.90 13.00
C SER A 123 5.77 -21.91 12.01
N ASP A 124 5.24 -23.03 12.51
CA ASP A 124 4.50 -23.99 11.69
C ASP A 124 3.16 -23.37 11.26
N MET A 125 3.18 -22.59 10.18
CA MET A 125 1.94 -22.17 9.52
C MET A 125 1.39 -23.35 8.72
N ALA A 126 0.41 -24.05 9.28
CA ALA A 126 -0.42 -24.96 8.52
C ALA A 126 -1.24 -24.14 7.52
N GLY A 127 -0.83 -24.14 6.24
CA GLY A 127 -1.68 -23.67 5.16
C GLY A 127 -3.03 -24.39 5.23
N ASN A 128 -4.09 -23.64 5.52
CA ASN A 128 -5.45 -24.17 5.51
C ASN A 128 -5.80 -24.61 4.08
N PRO A 129 -6.07 -25.91 3.81
CA PRO A 129 -6.22 -26.40 2.45
C PRO A 129 -7.66 -26.27 1.90
N GLU A 130 -8.51 -25.42 2.47
CA GLU A 130 -9.89 -25.27 2.01
C GLU A 130 -10.31 -23.81 1.97
N ILE A 131 -10.04 -23.12 0.84
CA ILE A 131 -11.05 -22.31 0.12
C ILE A 131 -10.65 -22.28 -1.36
N ASN A 132 -11.21 -23.18 -2.15
CA ASN A 132 -11.24 -23.05 -3.61
C ASN A 132 -12.70 -22.86 -4.04
N PRO A 133 -13.13 -21.66 -4.46
CA PRO A 133 -14.36 -21.50 -5.18
C PRO A 133 -14.04 -21.00 -6.60
N TYR A 134 -13.41 -21.84 -7.41
CA TYR A 134 -13.48 -21.72 -8.86
C TYR A 134 -14.23 -22.94 -9.42
N LEU A 135 -15.56 -22.88 -9.32
CA LEU A 135 -16.43 -23.58 -10.26
C LEU A 135 -16.76 -22.61 -11.39
N SER A 136 -16.33 -22.99 -12.59
CA SER A 136 -16.66 -22.34 -13.85
C SER A 136 -18.16 -22.48 -14.15
N PRO A 137 -18.90 -21.41 -14.48
CA PRO A 137 -20.16 -21.55 -15.17
C PRO A 137 -19.96 -21.29 -16.67
N GLY A 138 -20.13 -22.35 -17.46
CA GLY A 138 -20.46 -22.23 -18.88
C GLY A 138 -21.98 -22.32 -19.07
N ALA A 139 -22.55 -21.31 -19.71
CA ALA A 139 -23.68 -21.32 -20.65
C ALA A 139 -24.40 -19.96 -20.61
N GLU A 140 -24.49 -19.31 -21.77
CA GLU A 140 -25.23 -18.06 -22.00
C GLU A 140 -26.75 -18.20 -21.75
N PRO A 141 -27.46 -17.06 -21.63
CA PRO A 141 -28.26 -16.69 -22.80
C PRO A 141 -28.04 -15.24 -23.26
N SER A 142 -28.24 -15.06 -24.55
CA SER A 142 -28.07 -13.83 -25.33
C SER A 142 -28.94 -12.65 -24.85
N ALA A 143 -28.35 -11.44 -24.83
CA ALA A 143 -29.09 -10.19 -25.00
C ALA A 143 -28.16 -9.03 -25.49
N THR A 144 -28.42 -8.63 -26.74
CA THR A 144 -28.27 -7.33 -27.42
C THR A 144 -27.56 -6.13 -26.74
N LEU A 145 -26.50 -5.67 -27.43
CA LEU A 145 -26.06 -4.29 -27.78
C LEU A 145 -26.62 -3.09 -26.98
N SER A 146 -25.72 -2.30 -26.36
CA SER A 146 -25.58 -0.85 -26.68
C SER A 146 -24.40 -0.12 -26.01
N ALA A 147 -23.74 0.69 -26.84
CA ALA A 147 -22.97 1.93 -26.60
C ALA A 147 -21.73 1.94 -25.69
N THR A 148 -20.58 2.15 -26.34
CA THR A 148 -19.28 2.58 -25.78
C THR A 148 -19.30 4.06 -25.40
N PRO A 149 -18.61 4.47 -24.32
CA PRO A 149 -17.97 5.79 -24.28
C PRO A 149 -16.44 5.68 -24.19
N THR A 150 -15.83 6.57 -24.96
CA THR A 150 -14.41 6.74 -25.25
C THR A 150 -13.56 7.20 -24.07
N ASN A 151 -12.32 6.67 -24.03
CA ASN A 151 -11.19 7.01 -23.15
C ASN A 151 -10.92 8.53 -23.04
N ASN A 152 -10.97 9.06 -21.81
CA ASN A 152 -10.61 10.45 -21.48
C ASN A 152 -9.67 10.56 -20.25
N SER A 153 -8.98 9.48 -19.88
CA SER A 153 -8.17 9.39 -18.66
C SER A 153 -6.84 10.15 -18.73
N ASN A 154 -6.28 10.38 -19.92
CA ASN A 154 -4.98 11.06 -20.07
C ASN A 154 -5.07 12.59 -20.09
N VAL A 155 -6.24 13.17 -20.42
CA VAL A 155 -6.44 14.62 -20.42
C VAL A 155 -6.62 15.14 -18.99
N LYS A 156 -7.24 14.35 -18.11
CA LYS A 156 -7.53 14.73 -16.72
C LYS A 156 -6.27 14.87 -15.85
N LEU A 157 -5.29 13.99 -16.06
CA LEU A 157 -4.02 14.00 -15.31
C LEU A 157 -3.16 15.24 -15.65
N ILE A 158 -3.22 15.69 -16.90
CA ILE A 158 -2.52 16.89 -17.37
C ILE A 158 -3.24 18.16 -16.89
N THR A 159 -4.58 18.18 -16.87
CA THR A 159 -5.33 19.33 -16.35
C THR A 159 -5.14 19.53 -14.85
N ASP A 160 -5.04 18.44 -14.07
CA ASP A 160 -4.84 18.51 -12.61
C ASP A 160 -3.44 19.05 -12.26
N LEU A 161 -2.40 18.69 -13.03
CA LEU A 161 -1.05 19.22 -12.85
C LEU A 161 -0.95 20.71 -13.23
N LEU A 162 -1.69 21.14 -14.25
CA LEU A 162 -1.76 22.54 -14.70
C LEU A 162 -2.52 23.44 -13.72
N SER A 163 -3.54 22.94 -13.02
CA SER A 163 -4.22 23.71 -11.96
C SER A 163 -3.32 24.00 -10.77
N ILE A 164 -2.45 23.05 -10.38
CA ILE A 164 -1.50 23.23 -9.28
C ILE A 164 -0.45 24.30 -9.63
N LEU A 165 0.08 24.27 -10.86
CA LEU A 165 1.07 25.26 -11.32
C LEU A 165 0.49 26.67 -11.48
N LEU A 166 -0.80 26.81 -11.77
CA LEU A 166 -1.47 28.11 -11.94
C LEU A 166 -1.88 28.75 -10.60
N ASP A 167 -2.13 27.95 -9.55
CA ASP A 167 -2.44 28.46 -8.21
C ASP A 167 -1.20 28.91 -7.43
N LEU A 168 -0.02 28.38 -7.73
CA LEU A 168 1.27 28.87 -7.20
C LEU A 168 1.64 30.29 -7.66
N GLY A 169 0.95 30.85 -8.66
CA GLY A 169 1.21 32.19 -9.19
C GLY A 169 0.30 33.31 -8.65
N LYS A 170 -0.65 33.02 -7.75
CA LYS A 170 -1.74 33.97 -7.41
C LYS A 170 -1.81 34.46 -5.96
N ASN A 171 -0.95 34.02 -5.06
CA ASN A 171 -0.95 34.50 -3.66
C ASN A 171 0.36 35.19 -3.27
N THR A 172 0.55 36.40 -3.78
CA THR A 172 1.38 37.42 -3.11
C THR A 172 0.46 38.31 -2.26
N GLN A 173 0.10 37.83 -1.06
CA GLN A 173 -0.43 38.71 -0.02
C GLN A 173 0.70 39.15 0.90
N THR A 174 0.89 40.46 0.93
CA THR A 174 1.78 41.21 1.83
C THR A 174 1.36 41.03 3.28
N ILE A 175 2.25 40.48 4.11
CA ILE A 175 2.07 40.41 5.57
C ILE A 175 2.49 41.76 6.19
N PRO A 176 1.66 42.39 7.05
CA PRO A 176 2.06 43.60 7.78
C PRO A 176 3.08 43.27 8.87
N THR A 177 4.18 44.02 8.88
CA THR A 177 5.23 43.97 9.89
C THR A 177 4.77 44.69 11.16
N ASN A 178 4.41 43.95 12.21
CA ASN A 178 4.34 44.52 13.56
C ASN A 178 5.42 43.90 14.44
N GLN A 179 6.26 44.79 14.97
CA GLN A 179 7.38 44.53 15.86
C GLN A 179 6.92 43.84 17.14
N LEU A 180 7.60 42.75 17.50
CA LEU A 180 7.68 42.29 18.89
C LEU A 180 9.16 42.25 19.28
N THR A 181 9.48 43.07 20.28
CA THR A 181 10.76 43.21 20.96
C THR A 181 11.22 41.88 21.58
N PRO A 182 12.53 41.56 21.53
CA PRO A 182 13.07 40.36 22.15
C PRO A 182 13.29 40.56 23.66
N THR A 183 12.71 39.68 24.48
CA THR A 183 13.08 39.51 25.90
C THR A 183 14.16 38.43 26.04
N PRO A 184 15.06 38.55 27.04
CA PRO A 184 16.35 37.87 27.03
C PRO A 184 16.27 36.39 27.41
N PHE A 185 17.15 35.61 26.78
CA PHE A 185 17.45 34.21 27.04
C PHE A 185 17.83 33.97 28.51
N LEU A 186 17.11 33.06 29.18
CA LEU A 186 17.60 32.39 30.37
C LEU A 186 18.32 31.11 29.96
N SER A 187 19.62 31.10 30.22
CA SER A 187 20.52 29.96 30.17
C SER A 187 20.07 28.87 31.14
N ILE A 188 19.81 27.66 30.63
CA ILE A 188 19.73 26.44 31.44
C ILE A 188 20.83 25.49 30.97
N PHE A 189 21.65 25.08 31.92
CA PHE A 189 22.83 24.21 31.80
C PHE A 189 22.49 22.80 31.27
N PRO A 190 23.48 22.07 30.72
CA PRO A 190 23.28 20.76 30.11
C PRO A 190 23.01 19.66 31.14
N ILE A 191 21.96 18.88 30.91
CA ILE A 191 21.69 17.64 31.64
C ILE A 191 22.40 16.50 30.91
N ASN A 192 23.27 15.78 31.61
CA ASN A 192 23.95 14.57 31.13
C ASN A 192 22.93 13.50 30.69
N PRO A 193 23.14 12.77 29.58
CA PRO A 193 22.29 11.66 29.19
C PRO A 193 22.63 10.45 30.06
N THR A 194 21.79 10.18 31.05
CA THR A 194 21.82 8.91 31.77
C THR A 194 21.37 7.81 30.81
N SER A 195 22.22 6.82 30.61
CA SER A 195 21.96 5.52 30.01
C SER A 195 20.65 4.92 30.57
N GLY A 196 19.55 5.14 29.86
CA GLY A 196 18.24 4.54 30.13
C GLY A 196 17.88 3.58 29.02
N ASN A 197 17.34 2.42 29.40
CA ASN A 197 16.78 1.40 28.52
C ASN A 197 15.91 1.99 27.39
N PRO A 198 15.79 1.32 26.23
CA PRO A 198 14.91 1.77 25.16
C PRO A 198 13.52 2.08 25.73
N PRO A 199 12.93 3.25 25.42
CA PRO A 199 11.63 3.62 25.95
C PRO A 199 10.63 2.53 25.57
N ASN A 200 10.03 1.93 26.60
CA ASN A 200 8.85 1.10 26.46
C ASN A 200 7.79 1.95 25.73
N PRO A 201 7.11 1.45 24.68
CA PRO A 201 6.16 2.25 23.91
C PRO A 201 5.09 2.83 24.86
N PRO A 202 4.83 4.15 24.82
CA PRO A 202 3.88 4.77 25.73
C PRO A 202 2.43 4.31 25.45
N ASN A 203 1.80 3.71 26.46
CA ASN A 203 0.37 3.67 26.76
C ASN A 203 -0.65 3.16 25.70
N GLY A 204 -1.22 1.98 25.97
CA GLY A 204 -2.68 1.74 26.08
C GLY A 204 -3.47 1.39 24.81
N ASP A 205 -3.93 0.14 24.72
CA ASP A 205 -5.16 -0.35 24.05
C ASP A 205 -5.56 0.25 22.68
N LEU A 206 -4.61 0.67 21.84
CA LEU A 206 -4.96 1.01 20.46
C LEU A 206 -5.32 -0.28 19.71
N ILE A 207 -6.38 -0.21 18.92
CA ILE A 207 -6.87 -1.34 18.16
C ILE A 207 -5.99 -1.58 16.95
N TYR A 208 -5.55 -2.82 16.83
CA TYR A 208 -4.80 -3.29 15.69
C TYR A 208 -5.68 -4.14 14.77
N TYR A 209 -5.57 -3.89 13.47
CA TYR A 209 -6.10 -4.73 12.42
C TYR A 209 -5.00 -5.02 11.40
N SER A 210 -4.81 -6.29 11.05
CA SER A 210 -4.05 -6.65 9.87
C SER A 210 -4.94 -6.57 8.63
N GLN A 211 -4.38 -6.12 7.50
CA GLN A 211 -5.10 -6.19 6.22
C GLN A 211 -5.17 -7.60 5.66
N CYS A 212 -4.24 -8.47 6.08
CA CYS A 212 -4.15 -9.86 5.64
C CYS A 212 -3.83 -10.80 6.81
N GLY A 213 -4.20 -12.07 6.71
CA GLY A 213 -4.05 -13.09 7.75
C GLY A 213 -5.19 -13.11 8.79
N GLY A 214 -6.34 -12.51 8.49
CA GLY A 214 -7.47 -12.37 9.41
C GLY A 214 -8.85 -12.53 8.76
N SER A 215 -9.89 -12.15 9.50
CA SER A 215 -11.30 -12.32 9.06
C SER A 215 -11.72 -11.46 7.88
N PHE A 216 -10.91 -10.47 7.51
CA PHE A 216 -11.25 -9.47 6.48
C PHE A 216 -10.54 -9.70 5.14
N ASP A 217 -9.66 -10.69 5.04
CA ASP A 217 -8.74 -10.90 3.91
C ASP A 217 -9.40 -10.91 2.53
N SER A 218 -10.56 -11.58 2.45
CA SER A 218 -11.32 -11.80 1.22
C SER A 218 -12.36 -10.69 0.95
N TYR A 219 -12.47 -9.70 1.83
CA TYR A 219 -13.43 -8.61 1.64
C TYR A 219 -13.11 -7.85 0.36
N SER A 220 -14.11 -7.73 -0.52
CA SER A 220 -13.91 -7.18 -1.86
C SER A 220 -13.86 -5.66 -1.83
N LEU A 221 -12.90 -5.08 -2.55
CA LEU A 221 -12.80 -3.64 -2.72
C LEU A 221 -13.71 -3.16 -3.87
N PRO A 222 -14.22 -1.91 -3.82
CA PRO A 222 -15.20 -1.41 -4.79
C PRO A 222 -14.74 -1.46 -6.26
N SER A 223 -13.46 -1.24 -6.52
CA SER A 223 -12.87 -1.29 -7.86
C SER A 223 -12.00 -2.54 -8.09
N GLY A 224 -12.36 -3.66 -7.45
CA GLY A 224 -11.70 -4.96 -7.59
C GLY A 224 -10.55 -5.20 -6.61
N CYS A 225 -10.07 -6.46 -6.57
CA CYS A 225 -9.18 -7.02 -5.55
C CYS A 225 -9.82 -7.16 -4.16
N THR A 226 -9.06 -7.70 -3.22
CA THR A 226 -9.48 -7.89 -1.84
C THR A 226 -8.70 -6.99 -0.89
N LEU A 227 -9.17 -6.92 0.35
CA LEU A 227 -8.55 -6.18 1.43
C LEU A 227 -7.12 -6.67 1.73
N CYS A 228 -6.87 -7.99 1.71
CA CYS A 228 -5.50 -8.52 1.85
C CYS A 228 -4.55 -7.94 0.79
N ARG A 229 -5.00 -7.82 -0.47
CA ARG A 229 -4.16 -7.40 -1.58
C ARG A 229 -3.88 -5.89 -1.63
N ALA A 230 -4.85 -5.06 -1.28
CA ALA A 230 -4.75 -3.60 -1.50
C ALA A 230 -5.43 -2.76 -0.41
N GLY A 231 -5.65 -3.33 0.78
CA GLY A 231 -6.43 -2.73 1.86
C GLY A 231 -5.64 -1.89 2.87
N CYS A 232 -4.36 -1.59 2.65
CA CYS A 232 -3.55 -0.85 3.63
C CYS A 232 -4.22 0.44 4.12
N GLY A 233 -4.71 1.28 3.19
CA GLY A 233 -5.39 2.53 3.51
C GLY A 233 -6.63 2.38 4.40
N PRO A 234 -7.68 1.65 3.98
CA PRO A 234 -8.88 1.48 4.80
C PRO A 234 -8.60 0.77 6.13
N THR A 235 -7.63 -0.16 6.19
CA THR A 235 -7.24 -0.81 7.44
C THR A 235 -6.54 0.17 8.39
N THR A 236 -5.64 1.02 7.90
CA THR A 236 -5.01 2.07 8.72
C THR A 236 -6.03 3.07 9.24
N VAL A 237 -6.98 3.52 8.41
CA VAL A 237 -8.08 4.37 8.86
C VAL A 237 -8.90 3.67 9.93
N ALA A 238 -9.23 2.38 9.75
CA ALA A 238 -9.98 1.61 10.74
C ALA A 238 -9.26 1.53 12.09
N MET A 239 -7.95 1.28 12.12
CA MET A 239 -7.17 1.26 13.36
C MET A 239 -7.26 2.60 14.12
N ILE A 240 -7.12 3.72 13.41
CA ILE A 240 -7.20 5.05 14.03
C ILE A 240 -8.62 5.32 14.54
N THR A 241 -9.65 5.10 13.72
CA THR A 241 -11.05 5.36 14.11
C THR A 241 -11.50 4.44 15.23
N ALA A 242 -11.11 3.17 15.20
CA ALA A 242 -11.44 2.22 16.24
C ALA A 242 -10.82 2.63 17.58
N SER A 243 -9.56 3.06 17.55
CA SER A 243 -8.84 3.46 18.76
C SER A 243 -9.33 4.77 19.37
N TYR A 244 -9.74 5.74 18.53
CA TYR A 244 -10.08 7.09 19.02
C TYR A 244 -11.57 7.33 19.19
N ILE A 245 -12.41 6.63 18.43
CA ILE A 245 -13.84 6.93 18.31
C ILE A 245 -14.70 5.77 18.83
N ASP A 246 -14.64 4.60 18.19
CA ASP A 246 -15.49 3.46 18.52
C ASP A 246 -14.87 2.14 18.06
N ASN A 247 -14.59 1.25 19.03
CA ASN A 247 -13.97 -0.05 18.83
C ASN A 247 -14.75 -1.00 17.91
N SER A 248 -16.01 -0.69 17.56
CA SER A 248 -16.81 -1.44 16.60
C SER A 248 -16.50 -1.10 15.13
N ILE A 249 -15.72 -0.05 14.86
CA ILE A 249 -15.32 0.33 13.50
C ILE A 249 -14.24 -0.62 12.98
N THR A 250 -14.56 -1.38 11.95
CA THR A 250 -13.68 -2.40 11.37
C THR A 250 -13.13 -1.98 10.01
N PRO A 251 -12.11 -2.68 9.46
CA PRO A 251 -11.66 -2.46 8.09
C PRO A 251 -12.80 -2.56 7.07
N GLN A 252 -13.74 -3.50 7.25
CA GLN A 252 -14.93 -3.63 6.43
C GLN A 252 -15.80 -2.36 6.47
N THR A 253 -16.07 -1.83 7.67
CA THR A 253 -16.86 -0.60 7.85
C THR A 253 -16.25 0.58 7.08
N ILE A 254 -14.91 0.68 7.06
CA ILE A 254 -14.22 1.72 6.31
C ILE A 254 -14.27 1.48 4.80
N VAL A 255 -14.13 0.24 4.32
CA VAL A 255 -14.33 -0.05 2.89
C VAL A 255 -15.73 0.37 2.43
N ASP A 256 -16.75 0.09 3.24
CA ASP A 256 -18.13 0.47 2.96
C ASP A 256 -18.33 1.99 2.96
N LEU A 257 -17.67 2.70 3.88
CA LEU A 257 -17.63 4.17 3.87
C LEU A 257 -17.01 4.71 2.58
N TYR A 258 -15.87 4.17 2.14
CA TYR A 258 -15.22 4.59 0.90
C TYR A 258 -16.16 4.41 -0.30
N LYS A 259 -16.85 3.27 -0.36
CA LYS A 259 -17.87 3.00 -1.37
C LYS A 259 -19.01 4.02 -1.30
N GLN A 260 -19.54 4.28 -0.12
CA GLN A 260 -20.64 5.23 0.10
C GLN A 260 -20.26 6.66 -0.32
N LYS A 261 -19.04 7.09 -0.03
CA LYS A 261 -18.54 8.44 -0.33
C LYS A 261 -18.00 8.59 -1.77
N GLY A 262 -17.97 7.50 -2.54
CA GLY A 262 -17.41 7.51 -3.89
C GLY A 262 -15.90 7.74 -3.92
N TYR A 263 -15.21 7.38 -2.84
CA TYR A 263 -13.75 7.45 -2.73
C TYR A 263 -13.09 6.36 -3.57
N PHE A 264 -11.86 6.62 -4.03
CA PHE A 264 -11.13 5.64 -4.81
C PHE A 264 -10.58 4.53 -3.92
N LEU A 265 -10.96 3.29 -4.25
CA LEU A 265 -10.46 2.09 -3.59
C LEU A 265 -10.54 0.88 -4.53
N GLY A 266 -9.40 0.27 -4.81
CA GLY A 266 -9.29 -0.91 -5.69
C GLY A 266 -7.93 -1.55 -5.64
N CYS A 267 -7.57 -2.30 -6.68
CA CYS A 267 -6.29 -3.04 -6.76
C CYS A 267 -5.03 -2.17 -6.63
N ALA A 268 -5.11 -0.87 -6.91
CA ALA A 268 -4.02 0.08 -6.75
C ALA A 268 -3.97 0.73 -5.34
N GLY A 269 -4.77 0.23 -4.40
CA GLY A 269 -4.95 0.81 -3.08
C GLY A 269 -5.99 1.93 -3.06
N SER A 270 -5.80 2.88 -2.15
CA SER A 270 -6.63 4.07 -2.00
C SER A 270 -5.80 5.36 -2.04
N ARG A 271 -6.46 6.52 -2.00
CA ARG A 271 -5.78 7.82 -1.95
C ARG A 271 -5.60 8.27 -0.50
N TYR A 272 -4.44 8.87 -0.19
CA TYR A 272 -4.21 9.50 1.11
C TYR A 272 -5.21 10.63 1.39
N SER A 273 -5.68 11.33 0.36
CA SER A 273 -6.73 12.34 0.47
C SER A 273 -8.06 11.77 0.93
N ASP A 274 -8.41 10.60 0.41
CA ASP A 274 -9.66 9.92 0.77
C ASP A 274 -9.58 9.36 2.20
N ALA A 275 -8.39 8.91 2.62
CA ALA A 275 -8.12 8.53 4.00
C ALA A 275 -8.26 9.70 4.98
N LYS A 276 -7.67 10.86 4.65
CA LYS A 276 -7.83 12.09 5.44
C LYS A 276 -9.30 12.48 5.58
N ASN A 277 -10.04 12.53 4.46
CA ASN A 277 -11.45 12.86 4.45
C ASN A 277 -12.30 11.82 5.22
N ALA A 278 -11.94 10.54 5.18
CA ALA A 278 -12.62 9.49 5.94
C ALA A 278 -12.43 9.71 7.45
N LEU A 279 -11.20 9.97 7.91
CA LEU A 279 -10.90 10.28 9.31
C LEU A 279 -11.66 11.52 9.79
N GLU A 280 -11.64 12.60 9.02
CA GLU A 280 -12.38 13.83 9.33
C GLU A 280 -13.89 13.61 9.42
N SER A 281 -14.44 12.70 8.62
CA SER A 281 -15.88 12.37 8.69
C SER A 281 -16.30 11.68 9.99
N TYR A 282 -15.35 11.12 10.74
CA TYR A 282 -15.54 10.61 12.10
C TYR A 282 -15.22 11.64 13.20
N GLY A 283 -14.94 12.90 12.83
CA GLY A 283 -14.61 13.96 13.77
C GLY A 283 -13.15 13.96 14.24
N ILE A 284 -12.27 13.17 13.61
CA ILE A 284 -10.83 13.20 13.91
C ILE A 284 -10.22 14.47 13.32
N THR A 285 -9.47 15.20 14.13
CA THR A 285 -8.73 16.37 13.67
C THR A 285 -7.50 15.92 12.89
N THR A 286 -7.25 16.55 11.73
CA THR A 286 -6.05 16.30 10.92
C THR A 286 -5.30 17.59 10.60
N THR A 287 -4.01 17.48 10.30
CA THR A 287 -3.19 18.63 9.86
C THR A 287 -3.12 18.73 8.34
N ASP A 288 -2.47 19.80 7.86
CA ASP A 288 -2.01 19.86 6.48
C ASP A 288 -1.02 18.73 6.15
N TYR A 289 -0.86 18.45 4.86
CA TYR A 289 0.06 17.43 4.38
C TYR A 289 1.51 17.84 4.57
N LEU A 290 2.29 16.92 5.14
CA LEU A 290 3.73 16.89 5.06
C LEU A 290 4.12 16.15 3.79
N LEU A 291 4.90 16.79 2.91
CA LEU A 291 5.27 16.26 1.60
C LEU A 291 6.77 16.01 1.56
N TYR A 292 7.14 14.79 1.18
CA TYR A 292 8.52 14.32 1.17
C TYR A 292 8.89 13.74 -0.19
N SER A 293 10.16 13.90 -0.58
CA SER A 293 10.67 13.42 -1.87
C SER A 293 11.33 12.04 -1.75
N LEU A 294 10.61 11.05 -1.22
CA LEU A 294 11.12 9.68 -0.96
C LEU A 294 12.27 9.67 0.04
N GLU A 295 12.09 10.38 1.14
CA GLU A 295 13.10 10.58 2.19
C GLU A 295 13.13 9.42 3.19
N THR A 296 14.29 9.15 3.79
CA THR A 296 14.45 8.14 4.84
C THR A 296 13.99 8.68 6.20
N ILE A 297 13.88 7.79 7.20
CA ILE A 297 13.52 8.22 8.56
C ILE A 297 14.50 9.24 9.13
N ASP A 298 15.79 9.16 8.82
CA ASP A 298 16.79 10.11 9.35
C ASP A 298 16.58 11.54 8.84
N GLN A 299 15.94 11.69 7.69
CA GLN A 299 15.63 12.98 7.08
C GLN A 299 14.33 13.57 7.63
N VAL A 300 13.31 12.73 7.89
CA VAL A 300 11.97 13.19 8.30
C VAL A 300 11.71 13.12 9.81
N ALA A 301 12.57 12.46 10.59
CA ALA A 301 12.33 12.22 12.01
C ALA A 301 12.15 13.50 12.83
N ALA A 302 12.80 14.60 12.46
CA ALA A 302 12.64 15.88 13.16
C ALA A 302 11.19 16.38 13.09
N ASP A 303 10.56 16.32 11.92
CA ASP A 303 9.16 16.68 11.74
C ASP A 303 8.25 15.75 12.54
N PHE A 304 8.45 14.44 12.41
CA PHE A 304 7.61 13.46 13.09
C PHE A 304 7.67 13.61 14.61
N LYS A 305 8.88 13.75 15.17
CA LYS A 305 9.08 14.02 16.59
C LYS A 305 8.39 15.31 17.01
N ASN A 306 8.44 16.38 16.21
CA ASN A 306 7.74 17.62 16.53
C ASN A 306 6.22 17.40 16.61
N TYR A 307 5.61 16.68 15.67
CA TYR A 307 4.18 16.35 15.71
C TYR A 307 3.83 15.49 16.93
N ILE A 308 4.61 14.44 17.18
CA ILE A 308 4.40 13.51 18.31
C ILE A 308 4.52 14.23 19.65
N ASN A 309 5.53 15.08 19.83
CA ASN A 309 5.70 15.89 21.04
C ASN A 309 4.54 16.88 21.28
N ASN A 310 3.78 17.23 20.23
CA ASN A 310 2.58 18.06 20.32
C ASN A 310 1.27 17.23 20.43
N GLY A 311 1.41 15.93 20.71
CA GLY A 311 0.30 15.01 20.94
C GLY A 311 -0.45 14.61 19.67
N TRP A 312 0.21 14.65 18.52
CA TRP A 312 -0.30 14.06 17.27
C TRP A 312 0.25 12.65 17.09
N THR A 313 -0.54 11.75 16.50
CA THR A 313 0.01 10.58 15.82
C THR A 313 -0.03 10.84 14.31
N ILE A 314 0.56 9.97 13.48
CA ILE A 314 0.84 10.34 12.08
C ILE A 314 0.35 9.23 11.14
N PHE A 315 -0.57 9.58 10.24
CA PHE A 315 -0.92 8.72 9.10
C PHE A 315 0.12 8.93 8.00
N VAL A 316 0.66 7.85 7.43
CA VAL A 316 1.76 7.92 6.48
C VAL A 316 1.47 7.16 5.20
N LEU A 317 1.89 7.72 4.06
CA LEU A 317 2.18 7.03 2.82
C LEU A 317 3.70 6.98 2.59
N ALA A 318 4.24 5.78 2.43
CA ALA A 318 5.65 5.58 2.09
C ALA A 318 5.83 4.49 1.04
N ASN A 319 7.04 4.38 0.49
CA ASN A 319 7.46 3.27 -0.35
C ASN A 319 8.34 2.30 0.44
N TYR A 320 8.15 1.00 0.25
CA TYR A 320 8.95 -0.06 0.89
C TYR A 320 9.92 -0.77 -0.05
N CYS A 321 9.97 -0.35 -1.31
CA CYS A 321 10.92 -0.84 -2.31
C CYS A 321 11.20 0.25 -3.34
N ASP A 322 12.33 0.17 -4.05
CA ASP A 322 12.72 1.18 -5.04
C ASP A 322 11.77 1.22 -6.25
N ALA A 323 11.09 0.11 -6.57
CA ALA A 323 10.12 0.02 -7.66
C ALA A 323 8.76 0.67 -7.34
N GLY A 324 8.57 1.25 -6.15
CA GLY A 324 7.33 1.97 -5.81
C GLY A 324 6.27 1.13 -5.08
N CYS A 325 6.69 0.36 -4.07
CA CYS A 325 5.80 -0.39 -3.17
C CYS A 325 5.10 0.55 -2.16
N GLY A 326 4.12 1.32 -2.64
CA GLY A 326 3.36 2.27 -1.83
C GLY A 326 2.54 1.57 -0.73
N HIS A 327 2.61 2.08 0.48
CA HIS A 327 1.95 1.51 1.65
C HIS A 327 1.50 2.55 2.66
N PHE A 328 0.37 2.29 3.32
CA PHE A 328 -0.18 3.13 4.37
C PHE A 328 -0.04 2.47 5.74
N PHE A 329 0.35 3.26 6.73
CA PHE A 329 0.50 2.83 8.11
C PHE A 329 0.39 4.02 9.06
N TRP A 330 0.29 3.73 10.36
CA TRP A 330 0.03 4.72 11.40
C TRP A 330 1.16 4.76 12.42
N ILE A 331 1.95 5.83 12.42
CA ILE A 331 3.04 6.04 13.38
C ILE A 331 2.46 6.62 14.67
N THR A 332 2.77 5.97 15.79
CA THR A 332 2.35 6.41 17.12
C THR A 332 3.50 7.02 17.92
N ASP A 333 4.74 6.65 17.63
CA ASP A 333 5.92 7.19 18.33
C ASP A 333 7.19 7.15 17.45
N VAL A 334 8.13 8.05 17.72
CA VAL A 334 9.47 8.07 17.13
C VAL A 334 10.52 8.31 18.22
N SER A 335 11.36 7.31 18.46
CA SER A 335 12.37 7.33 19.52
C SER A 335 13.47 8.37 19.26
N ALA A 336 14.25 8.70 20.29
CA ALA A 336 15.43 9.56 20.15
C ALA A 336 16.38 9.06 19.03
N ASN A 337 16.51 7.74 18.87
CA ASN A 337 17.35 7.09 17.85
C ASN A 337 16.65 6.90 16.50
N ASN A 338 15.53 7.58 16.27
CA ASN A 338 14.70 7.49 15.06
C ASN A 338 14.03 6.12 14.87
N ASP A 339 13.96 5.26 15.89
CA ASP A 339 13.10 4.07 15.81
C ASP A 339 11.66 4.53 15.65
N THR A 340 10.94 3.95 14.70
CA THR A 340 9.61 4.42 14.30
C THR A 340 8.59 3.36 14.64
N TRP A 341 7.81 3.61 15.69
CA TRP A 341 6.83 2.66 16.19
C TRP A 341 5.48 2.92 15.54
N ALA A 342 4.97 1.92 14.82
CA ALA A 342 3.77 2.05 14.02
C ALA A 342 2.82 0.86 14.13
N TYR A 343 1.54 1.16 13.90
CA TYR A 343 0.49 0.20 13.61
C TYR A 343 0.43 0.04 12.10
N ASP A 344 1.15 -0.97 11.61
CA ASP A 344 1.25 -1.29 10.19
C ASP A 344 0.36 -2.51 9.86
N PRO A 345 -0.59 -2.37 8.91
CA PRO A 345 -1.56 -3.43 8.63
C PRO A 345 -0.97 -4.61 7.85
N TYR A 346 0.24 -4.51 7.30
CA TYR A 346 0.85 -5.54 6.46
C TYR A 346 2.25 -5.95 6.92
N TYR A 347 3.16 -4.99 7.11
CA TYR A 347 4.50 -5.26 7.61
C TYR A 347 4.47 -5.44 9.12
N GLY A 348 5.23 -6.41 9.64
CA GLY A 348 5.18 -6.72 11.06
C GLY A 348 3.86 -7.35 11.54
N ARG A 349 2.91 -7.70 10.66
CA ARG A 349 1.59 -8.25 11.02
C ARG A 349 1.58 -9.54 11.84
N PHE A 350 2.72 -10.22 11.93
CA PHE A 350 2.92 -11.43 12.74
C PHE A 350 3.67 -11.13 14.05
N GLN A 351 3.91 -9.86 14.35
CA GLN A 351 4.57 -9.37 15.56
C GLN A 351 3.55 -8.57 16.37
N SER A 352 3.81 -8.43 17.67
CA SER A 352 2.98 -7.57 18.53
C SER A 352 3.15 -6.11 18.11
N PRO A 353 2.05 -5.37 17.82
CA PRO A 353 2.13 -3.95 17.56
C PRO A 353 2.46 -3.16 18.85
N PRO A 354 3.07 -1.96 18.74
CA PRO A 354 3.54 -1.35 17.51
C PRO A 354 4.82 -2.01 16.96
N TYR A 355 4.94 -2.06 15.64
CA TYR A 355 6.11 -2.57 14.91
C TYR A 355 7.12 -1.45 14.68
N ASN A 356 8.43 -1.74 14.76
CA ASN A 356 9.47 -0.76 14.44
C ASN A 356 9.77 -0.76 12.94
N GLU A 357 9.29 0.25 12.23
CA GLU A 357 9.50 0.42 10.77
C GLU A 357 10.97 0.55 10.39
N LYS A 358 11.79 1.11 11.29
CA LYS A 358 13.24 1.27 11.04
C LYS A 358 13.98 -0.08 10.91
N SER A 359 13.38 -1.18 11.37
CA SER A 359 13.94 -2.52 11.16
C SER A 359 14.14 -2.88 9.67
N ARG A 360 13.50 -2.14 8.75
CA ARG A 360 13.59 -2.31 7.29
C ARG A 360 14.50 -1.29 6.59
N TYR A 361 15.34 -0.58 7.34
CA TYR A 361 16.22 0.47 6.81
C TYR A 361 16.97 0.00 5.54
N PRO A 362 17.02 0.81 4.46
CA PRO A 362 16.67 2.23 4.37
C PRO A 362 15.19 2.53 4.06
N PHE A 363 14.30 1.53 4.13
CA PHE A 363 12.85 1.72 3.99
C PHE A 363 12.17 1.75 5.37
N PRO A 364 10.95 2.32 5.47
CA PRO A 364 10.20 3.03 4.44
C PRO A 364 10.83 4.36 3.98
N LYS A 365 10.60 4.71 2.71
CA LYS A 365 10.90 6.03 2.13
C LYS A 365 9.63 6.86 2.05
N TYR A 366 9.54 7.92 2.85
CA TYR A 366 8.34 8.70 3.11
C TYR A 366 7.95 9.58 1.91
N ARG A 367 6.65 9.70 1.65
CA ARG A 367 6.08 10.50 0.54
C ARG A 367 5.11 11.57 1.02
N VAL A 368 4.13 11.15 1.80
CA VAL A 368 3.08 12.01 2.33
C VAL A 368 2.80 11.58 3.75
N ALA A 369 2.64 12.53 4.66
CA ALA A 369 2.16 12.27 6.00
C ALA A 369 1.19 13.37 6.44
N PHE A 370 0.37 13.10 7.44
CA PHE A 370 -0.39 14.14 8.14
C PHE A 370 -0.62 13.71 9.58
N GLY A 371 -0.65 14.68 10.48
CA GLY A 371 -0.98 14.47 11.88
C GLY A 371 -2.46 14.12 12.03
N VAL A 372 -2.77 13.21 12.95
CA VAL A 372 -4.12 12.83 13.36
C VAL A 372 -4.23 12.96 14.89
N LYS A 373 -5.36 13.49 15.36
CA LYS A 373 -5.63 13.70 16.79
C LYS A 373 -7.12 13.64 17.06
N LYS A 374 -7.48 13.07 18.22
CA LYS A 374 -8.86 13.07 18.71
C LYS A 374 -9.32 14.48 19.07
#